data_AF-A0A1X7CFV1-F1
#
_entry.id   AF-A0A1X7CFV1-F1
#
_cell.length_a   1.000
_cell.length_b   1.000
_cell.length_c   1.000
_cell.angle_alpha   90.00
_cell.angle_beta   90.00
_cell.angle_gamma   90.00
#
_symmetry.space_group_name_H-M   'P 1'
#
loop_
_entity.id
_entity.type
_entity.pdbx_description
1 polymer ?
#
loop_
_entity_poly.entity_id
_entity_poly.type
_entity_poly.pdbx_seq_one_letter_code
_entity_poly.pdbx_strand_id
1 'polypeptide(L)'
;MINEAVGIIGGTGWLGGAIAKAVLTKGLVPAGNLIISNRSGSHPWAQQGPCLVTNNQDLVDRSDVIIIAVRPEHFTSLNINAAGKTVVSLMAGIKAQAIIEQTSAAMVVRAMPNAVVEIGQSFTPWYCAGEVEAKTRNLMQRAFECVGTAAEVLEEDFIDYLSALSGTGPAFPAC
;
A
#
# COMPACT_ATOMS: atom_id res chain seq x y z
N MET A 1 3.06 16.67 4.86
CA MET A 1 2.09 16.12 5.83
C MET A 1 0.74 16.08 5.16
N ILE A 2 0.16 14.89 5.10
CA ILE A 2 -1.18 14.61 4.62
C ILE A 2 -2.04 14.49 5.88
N ASN A 3 -3.22 15.12 5.89
CA ASN A 3 -4.13 15.10 7.04
C ASN A 3 -5.15 13.94 6.99
N GLU A 4 -5.01 13.08 6.00
CA GLU A 4 -5.84 11.89 5.74
C GLU A 4 -5.49 10.77 6.72
N ALA A 5 -6.48 9.95 7.05
CA ALA A 5 -6.28 8.73 7.81
C ALA A 5 -5.88 7.59 6.87
N VAL A 6 -4.75 6.95 7.18
CA VAL A 6 -4.19 5.84 6.39
C VAL A 6 -4.35 4.55 7.15
N GLY A 7 -5.07 3.60 6.57
CA GLY A 7 -5.29 2.28 7.11
C GLY A 7 -4.42 1.24 6.42
N ILE A 8 -3.66 0.43 7.15
CA ILE A 8 -2.84 -0.65 6.59
C ILE A 8 -3.41 -2.00 7.01
N ILE A 9 -3.94 -2.76 6.05
CA ILE A 9 -4.33 -4.15 6.23
C ILE A 9 -3.14 -5.06 5.94
N GLY A 10 -2.78 -5.91 6.90
CA GLY A 10 -1.55 -6.72 6.80
C GLY A 10 -0.29 -5.97 7.24
N GLY A 11 -0.42 -4.90 8.05
CA GLY A 11 0.72 -4.14 8.55
C GLY A 11 1.69 -4.93 9.43
N THR A 12 1.28 -6.09 9.94
CA THR A 12 2.17 -7.04 10.63
C THR A 12 3.08 -7.83 9.69
N GLY A 13 2.77 -7.86 8.39
CA GLY A 13 3.64 -8.44 7.38
C GLY A 13 4.88 -7.57 7.15
N TRP A 14 5.92 -8.15 6.58
CA TRP A 14 7.17 -7.45 6.32
C TRP A 14 6.97 -6.18 5.46
N LEU A 15 6.17 -6.27 4.38
CA LEU A 15 5.90 -5.14 3.50
C LEU A 15 5.07 -4.04 4.18
N GLY A 16 3.97 -4.43 4.83
CA GLY A 16 3.11 -3.49 5.55
C GLY A 16 3.82 -2.79 6.71
N GLY A 17 4.70 -3.51 7.42
CA GLY A 17 5.51 -2.97 8.50
C GLY A 17 6.57 -1.99 8.01
N ALA A 18 7.27 -2.32 6.91
CA ALA A 18 8.23 -1.41 6.30
C ALA A 18 7.58 -0.10 5.84
N ILE A 19 6.38 -0.16 5.27
CA ILE A 19 5.61 1.03 4.87
C ILE A 19 5.15 1.81 6.10
N ALA A 20 4.60 1.14 7.12
CA ALA A 20 4.22 1.80 8.38
C ALA A 20 5.41 2.56 8.99
N LYS A 21 6.60 1.94 9.03
CA LYS A 21 7.84 2.56 9.49
C LYS A 21 8.21 3.77 8.64
N ALA A 22 8.19 3.64 7.32
CA ALA A 22 8.57 4.72 6.41
C ALA A 22 7.62 5.93 6.54
N VAL A 23 6.32 5.67 6.58
CA VAL A 23 5.26 6.68 6.75
C VAL A 23 5.44 7.45 8.07
N LEU A 24 5.72 6.74 9.18
CA LEU A 24 5.97 7.36 10.48
C LEU A 24 7.30 8.14 10.51
N THR A 25 8.38 7.54 10.02
CA THR A 25 9.73 8.14 10.08
C THR A 25 9.85 9.38 9.20
N LYS A 26 9.18 9.38 8.04
CA LYS A 26 9.17 10.51 7.11
C LYS A 26 8.12 11.57 7.47
N GLY A 27 7.27 11.31 8.46
CA GLY A 27 6.20 12.23 8.88
C GLY A 27 5.19 12.50 7.75
N LEU A 28 4.87 11.48 6.95
CA LEU A 28 3.90 11.64 5.86
C LEU A 28 2.50 11.92 6.43
N VAL A 29 2.12 11.18 7.48
CA VAL A 29 0.89 11.35 8.25
C VAL A 29 1.20 11.43 9.74
N PRO A 30 0.36 12.11 10.54
CA PRO A 30 0.42 12.04 11.99
C PRO A 30 0.32 10.59 12.48
N ALA A 31 1.07 10.20 13.50
CA ALA A 31 1.05 8.83 14.01
C ALA A 31 -0.35 8.36 14.41
N GLY A 32 -1.18 9.24 14.98
CA GLY A 32 -2.57 8.94 15.34
C GLY A 32 -3.52 8.74 14.15
N ASN A 33 -3.12 9.17 12.95
CA ASN A 33 -3.88 8.97 11.72
C ASN A 33 -3.48 7.67 10.99
N LEU A 34 -2.47 6.95 11.49
CA LEU A 34 -2.08 5.65 10.97
C LEU A 34 -2.84 4.55 11.73
N ILE A 35 -3.66 3.80 11.01
CA ILE A 35 -4.46 2.70 11.54
C ILE A 35 -3.91 1.39 10.97
N ILE A 36 -3.64 0.40 11.81
CA ILE A 36 -3.03 -0.85 11.37
C ILE A 36 -3.88 -2.03 11.83
N SER A 37 -4.27 -2.88 10.87
CA SER A 37 -4.95 -4.13 11.19
C SER A 37 -3.92 -5.13 11.73
N ASN A 38 -4.12 -5.53 12.98
CA ASN A 38 -3.29 -6.49 13.68
C ASN A 38 -4.15 -7.46 14.50
N ARG A 39 -4.26 -8.71 14.03
CA ARG A 39 -4.93 -9.79 14.79
C ARG A 39 -4.09 -10.35 15.93
N SER A 40 -2.78 -10.16 15.90
CA SER A 40 -1.82 -10.76 16.84
C SER A 40 -1.51 -9.89 18.07
N GLY A 41 -2.01 -8.65 18.11
CA GLY A 41 -1.90 -7.73 19.25
C GLY A 41 -0.51 -7.11 19.47
N SER A 42 0.58 -7.67 18.95
CA SER A 42 1.92 -7.06 19.01
C SER A 42 2.31 -6.47 17.67
N HIS A 43 2.63 -5.18 17.61
CA HIS A 43 3.20 -4.52 16.43
C HIS A 43 4.49 -3.82 16.86
N PRO A 44 5.61 -3.94 16.12
CA PRO A 44 6.89 -3.33 16.49
C PRO A 44 6.81 -1.82 16.73
N TRP A 45 5.85 -1.16 16.06
CA TRP A 45 5.62 0.27 16.16
C TRP A 45 4.40 0.67 16.98
N ALA A 46 3.78 -0.26 17.72
CA ALA A 46 2.63 0.04 18.58
C ALA A 46 2.92 1.18 19.58
N GLN A 47 4.17 1.25 20.07
CA GLN A 47 4.61 2.28 21.02
C GLN A 47 4.84 3.65 20.37
N GLN A 48 4.82 3.75 19.04
CA GLN A 48 5.01 5.02 18.31
C GLN A 48 3.70 5.77 18.02
N GLY A 49 2.57 5.27 18.50
CA GLY A 49 1.26 5.93 18.42
C GLY A 49 0.26 5.53 17.32
N PRO A 50 0.49 4.54 16.42
CA PRO A 50 -0.56 4.13 15.48
C PRO A 50 -1.72 3.42 16.19
N CYS A 51 -2.93 3.59 15.65
CA CYS A 51 -4.12 2.93 16.17
C CYS A 51 -4.16 1.47 15.68
N LEU A 52 -4.16 0.50 16.59
CA LEU A 52 -4.27 -0.92 16.24
C LEU A 52 -5.74 -1.35 16.30
N VAL A 53 -6.19 -2.02 15.24
CA VAL A 53 -7.53 -2.59 15.15
C VAL A 53 -7.46 -4.07 14.76
N THR A 54 -8.40 -4.86 15.26
CA THR A 54 -8.48 -6.30 14.94
C THR A 54 -9.44 -6.59 13.79
N ASN A 55 -10.39 -5.68 13.55
CA ASN A 55 -11.38 -5.76 12.49
C ASN A 55 -10.95 -4.91 11.29
N ASN A 56 -10.93 -5.52 10.11
CA ASN A 56 -10.57 -4.84 8.87
C ASN A 56 -11.63 -3.83 8.43
N GLN A 57 -12.91 -4.07 8.74
CA GLN A 57 -13.96 -3.10 8.37
C GLN A 57 -13.86 -1.83 9.22
N ASP A 58 -13.61 -1.95 10.52
CA ASP A 58 -13.41 -0.80 11.40
C ASP A 58 -12.20 0.06 10.96
N LEU A 59 -11.14 -0.59 10.44
CA LEU A 59 -10.01 0.09 9.82
C LEU A 59 -10.46 0.89 8.61
N VAL A 60 -11.19 0.26 7.71
CA VAL A 60 -11.66 0.86 6.47
C VAL A 60 -12.53 2.06 6.79
N ASP A 61 -13.50 1.94 7.70
CA ASP A 61 -14.44 3.01 8.06
C ASP A 61 -13.74 4.26 8.60
N ARG A 62 -12.65 4.08 9.35
CA ARG A 62 -11.86 5.17 9.94
C ARG A 62 -10.73 5.71 9.06
N SER A 63 -10.50 5.11 7.90
CA SER A 63 -9.43 5.50 6.98
C SER A 63 -9.99 6.16 5.72
N ASP A 64 -9.27 7.12 5.17
CA ASP A 64 -9.55 7.71 3.86
C ASP A 64 -8.84 6.91 2.74
N VAL A 65 -7.63 6.45 3.04
CA VAL A 65 -6.79 5.62 2.16
C VAL A 65 -6.53 4.28 2.82
N ILE A 66 -6.83 3.19 2.12
CA ILE A 66 -6.65 1.83 2.61
C ILE A 66 -5.53 1.14 1.84
N ILE A 67 -4.42 0.82 2.51
CA ILE A 67 -3.31 0.05 1.98
C ILE A 67 -3.54 -1.43 2.28
N ILE A 68 -3.59 -2.27 1.24
CA ILE A 68 -3.71 -3.72 1.34
C ILE A 68 -2.33 -4.34 1.08
N ALA A 69 -1.70 -4.83 2.14
CA ALA A 69 -0.38 -5.47 2.14
C ALA A 69 -0.47 -6.95 2.57
N VAL A 70 -1.56 -7.63 2.22
CA VAL A 70 -1.74 -9.07 2.49
C VAL A 70 -1.22 -9.93 1.35
N ARG A 71 -1.09 -11.23 1.58
CA ARG A 71 -0.77 -12.17 0.49
C ARG A 71 -2.00 -12.33 -0.43
N PRO A 72 -1.81 -12.47 -1.76
CA PRO A 72 -2.91 -12.66 -2.71
C PRO A 72 -3.85 -13.82 -2.33
N GLU A 73 -3.30 -14.90 -1.77
CA GLU A 73 -4.06 -16.05 -1.28
C GLU A 73 -5.06 -15.74 -0.16
N HIS A 74 -4.80 -14.70 0.64
CA HIS A 74 -5.69 -14.25 1.71
C HIS A 74 -6.71 -13.20 1.23
N PHE A 75 -6.50 -12.62 0.04
CA PHE A 75 -7.35 -11.57 -0.49
C PHE A 75 -8.79 -12.05 -0.66
N THR A 76 -9.01 -13.25 -1.18
CA THR A 76 -10.37 -13.81 -1.39
C THR A 76 -11.17 -13.98 -0.09
N SER A 77 -10.49 -14.14 1.06
CA SER A 77 -11.14 -14.23 2.37
C SER A 77 -11.37 -12.87 3.04
N LEU A 78 -10.87 -11.80 2.43
CA LEU A 78 -10.92 -10.45 2.95
C LEU A 78 -12.27 -9.82 2.60
N ASN A 79 -13.17 -9.78 3.58
CA ASN A 79 -14.48 -9.16 3.44
C ASN A 79 -14.44 -7.73 4.00
N ILE A 80 -14.26 -6.76 3.11
CA ILE A 80 -14.30 -5.33 3.44
C ILE A 80 -15.15 -4.57 2.41
N ASN A 81 -15.78 -3.50 2.87
CA ASN A 81 -16.46 -2.53 2.01
C ASN A 81 -15.76 -1.17 2.12
N ALA A 82 -15.09 -0.77 1.05
CA ALA A 82 -14.38 0.49 0.88
C ALA A 82 -15.10 1.44 -0.09
N ALA A 83 -16.44 1.35 -0.18
CA ALA A 83 -17.24 2.23 -1.03
C ALA A 83 -16.91 3.70 -0.82
N GLY A 84 -16.61 4.41 -1.92
CA GLY A 84 -16.25 5.83 -1.90
C GLY A 84 -14.82 6.14 -1.46
N LYS A 85 -13.99 5.12 -1.18
CA LYS A 85 -12.62 5.29 -0.66
C LYS A 85 -11.55 4.90 -1.69
N THR A 86 -10.31 5.29 -1.40
CA THR A 86 -9.14 4.93 -2.21
C THR A 86 -8.45 3.71 -1.61
N VAL A 87 -8.31 2.66 -2.41
CA VAL A 87 -7.60 1.44 -2.02
C VAL A 87 -6.26 1.37 -2.75
N VAL A 88 -5.17 1.26 -2.00
CA VAL A 88 -3.83 1.02 -2.49
C VAL A 88 -3.50 -0.45 -2.29
N SER A 89 -3.39 -1.22 -3.36
CA SER A 89 -3.02 -2.64 -3.29
C SER A 89 -1.54 -2.83 -3.56
N LEU A 90 -0.88 -3.56 -2.66
CA LEU A 90 0.51 -3.98 -2.80
C LEU A 90 0.67 -5.45 -3.19
N MET A 91 -0.43 -6.06 -3.61
CA MET A 91 -0.50 -7.49 -3.91
C MET A 91 -0.01 -7.77 -5.34
N ALA A 92 0.83 -8.78 -5.48
CA ALA A 92 1.26 -9.28 -6.78
C ALA A 92 0.12 -10.03 -7.51
N GLY A 93 -0.04 -9.81 -8.82
CA GLY A 93 -0.93 -10.60 -9.67
C GLY A 93 -2.44 -10.43 -9.48
N ILE A 94 -2.90 -9.53 -8.59
CA ILE A 94 -4.33 -9.23 -8.43
C ILE A 94 -4.66 -7.93 -9.16
N LYS A 95 -5.48 -8.03 -10.21
CA LYS A 95 -5.89 -6.87 -11.01
C LYS A 95 -6.76 -5.90 -10.22
N ALA A 96 -6.66 -4.62 -10.58
CA ALA A 96 -7.38 -3.51 -9.95
C ALA A 96 -8.88 -3.71 -10.06
N GLN A 97 -9.35 -4.22 -11.20
CA GLN A 97 -10.75 -4.57 -11.41
C GLN A 97 -11.26 -5.60 -10.38
N ALA A 98 -10.49 -6.65 -10.10
CA ALA A 98 -10.85 -7.64 -9.09
C ALA A 98 -10.90 -7.03 -7.68
N ILE A 99 -10.04 -6.05 -7.40
CA ILE A 99 -10.04 -5.32 -6.13
C ILE A 99 -11.28 -4.42 -6.02
N ILE A 100 -11.65 -3.71 -7.08
CA ILE A 100 -12.87 -2.89 -7.15
C ILE A 100 -14.09 -3.77 -6.91
N GLU A 101 -14.20 -4.90 -7.59
CA GLU A 101 -15.34 -5.81 -7.46
C GLU A 101 -15.50 -6.37 -6.04
N GLN A 102 -14.38 -6.72 -5.40
CA GLN A 102 -14.43 -7.30 -4.06
C GLN A 102 -14.61 -6.24 -2.95
N THR A 103 -14.04 -5.05 -3.11
CA THR A 103 -14.02 -4.03 -2.05
C THR A 103 -15.03 -2.91 -2.27
N SER A 104 -15.67 -2.84 -3.44
CA SER A 104 -16.51 -1.71 -3.88
C SER A 104 -15.78 -0.36 -3.87
N ALA A 105 -14.45 -0.35 -3.90
CA ALA A 105 -13.65 0.86 -3.85
C ALA A 105 -13.97 1.80 -5.03
N ALA A 106 -13.98 3.11 -4.75
CA ALA A 106 -14.16 4.12 -5.80
C ALA A 106 -12.91 4.25 -6.68
N MET A 107 -11.74 3.99 -6.09
CA MET A 107 -10.45 4.10 -6.77
C MET A 107 -9.51 3.02 -6.27
N VAL A 108 -8.79 2.38 -7.21
CA VAL A 108 -7.76 1.40 -6.88
C VAL A 108 -6.43 1.82 -7.48
N VAL A 109 -5.44 2.01 -6.61
CA VAL A 109 -4.04 2.19 -6.97
C VAL A 109 -3.33 0.87 -6.73
N ARG A 110 -2.79 0.25 -7.77
CA ARG A 110 -1.86 -0.87 -7.60
C ARG A 110 -0.45 -0.33 -7.55
N ALA A 111 0.34 -0.79 -6.61
CA ALA A 111 1.76 -0.47 -6.51
C ALA A 111 2.52 -1.71 -6.08
N MET A 112 3.68 -1.99 -6.65
CA MET A 112 4.44 -3.19 -6.28
C MET A 112 5.86 -2.83 -5.86
N PRO A 113 6.05 -2.41 -4.59
CA PRO A 113 7.38 -2.14 -4.07
C PRO A 113 8.22 -3.42 -4.01
N ASN A 114 9.51 -3.28 -4.28
CA ASN A 114 10.48 -4.37 -4.22
C ASN A 114 11.03 -4.61 -2.80
N ALA A 115 11.94 -5.58 -2.69
CA ALA A 115 12.42 -6.04 -1.40
C ALA A 115 13.26 -5.04 -0.58
N VAL A 116 13.76 -3.97 -1.20
CA VAL A 116 14.59 -2.96 -0.53
C VAL A 116 13.77 -1.79 0.02
N VAL A 117 12.45 -1.98 0.17
CA VAL A 117 11.52 -1.04 0.84
C VAL A 117 11.93 -0.75 2.29
N GLU A 118 12.51 -1.73 2.98
CA GLU A 118 12.91 -1.58 4.39
C GLU A 118 14.06 -0.58 4.58
N ILE A 119 14.93 -0.46 3.57
CA ILE A 119 16.05 0.49 3.54
C ILE A 119 15.71 1.79 2.77
N GLY A 120 14.47 1.92 2.29
CA GLY A 120 14.00 3.12 1.60
C GLY A 120 14.62 3.32 0.20
N GLN A 121 15.05 2.25 -0.45
CA GLN A 121 15.63 2.28 -1.81
C GLN A 121 14.78 1.51 -2.82
N SER A 122 13.48 1.36 -2.53
CA SER A 122 12.59 0.58 -3.38
C SER A 122 12.28 1.28 -4.68
N PHE A 123 12.29 0.56 -5.79
CA PHE A 123 11.61 1.00 -7.01
C PHE A 123 10.18 0.48 -6.97
N THR A 124 9.21 1.39 -7.01
CA THR A 124 7.78 1.10 -6.88
C THR A 124 7.05 1.53 -8.15
N PRO A 125 6.87 0.63 -9.13
CA PRO A 125 5.93 0.86 -10.22
C PRO A 125 4.51 0.89 -9.66
N TRP A 126 3.70 1.83 -10.13
CA TRP A 126 2.31 1.94 -9.71
C TRP A 126 1.38 2.37 -10.85
N TYR A 127 0.12 1.96 -10.75
CA TYR A 127 -0.93 2.15 -11.74
C TYR A 127 -2.20 2.53 -11.00
N CYS A 128 -2.99 3.44 -11.56
CA CYS A 128 -4.28 3.78 -11.01
C CYS A 128 -5.40 3.36 -11.97
N ALA A 129 -6.33 2.55 -11.47
CA ALA A 129 -7.57 2.25 -12.15
C ALA A 129 -8.61 3.33 -11.83
N GLY A 130 -8.91 4.17 -12.81
CA GLY A 130 -9.89 5.25 -12.73
C GLY A 130 -9.34 6.60 -13.16
N GLU A 131 -10.23 7.56 -13.43
CA GLU A 131 -9.82 8.95 -13.64
C GLU A 131 -9.46 9.58 -12.29
N VAL A 132 -8.22 10.05 -12.18
CA VAL A 132 -7.71 10.65 -10.95
C VAL A 132 -7.22 12.05 -11.25
N GLU A 133 -7.63 13.00 -10.41
CA GLU A 133 -7.10 14.34 -10.47
C GLU A 133 -5.58 14.33 -10.33
N ALA A 134 -4.89 15.18 -11.10
CA ALA A 134 -3.43 15.29 -11.07
C ALA A 134 -2.89 15.56 -9.65
N LYS A 135 -3.70 16.15 -8.76
CA LYS A 135 -3.35 16.37 -7.35
C LYS A 135 -3.21 15.06 -6.57
N THR A 136 -4.19 14.16 -6.68
CA THR A 136 -4.18 12.86 -6.00
C THR A 136 -3.10 11.95 -6.59
N ARG A 137 -2.89 12.01 -7.91
CA ARG A 137 -1.79 11.34 -8.60
C ARG A 137 -0.42 11.75 -8.04
N ASN A 138 -0.18 13.05 -7.91
CA ASN A 138 1.05 13.58 -7.31
C ASN A 138 1.21 13.21 -5.83
N LEU A 139 0.11 13.14 -5.09
CA LEU A 139 0.13 12.71 -3.69
C LEU A 139 0.55 11.24 -3.57
N MET A 140 0.00 10.36 -4.41
CA MET A 140 0.37 8.94 -4.46
C MET A 140 1.84 8.75 -4.87
N GLN A 141 2.29 9.46 -5.91
CA GLN A 141 3.70 9.48 -6.33
C GLN A 141 4.63 9.80 -5.14
N ARG A 142 4.36 10.90 -4.44
CA ARG A 142 5.17 11.33 -3.29
C ARG A 142 5.10 10.35 -2.12
N ALA A 143 3.97 9.68 -1.92
CA ALA A 143 3.82 8.66 -0.88
C ALA A 143 4.73 7.45 -1.17
N PHE A 144 4.80 6.98 -2.42
CA PHE A 144 5.69 5.89 -2.81
C PHE A 144 7.16 6.31 -2.87
N GLU A 145 7.48 7.55 -3.24
CA GLU A 145 8.84 8.09 -3.17
C GLU A 145 9.41 8.16 -1.74
N CYS A 146 8.56 8.05 -0.70
CA CYS A 146 9.05 7.98 0.68
C CYS A 146 9.80 6.68 0.99
N VAL A 147 9.52 5.61 0.23
CA VAL A 147 10.18 4.31 0.36
C VAL A 147 11.21 4.04 -0.76
N GLY A 148 11.47 5.03 -1.62
CA GLY A 148 12.49 4.98 -2.66
C GLY A 148 12.11 5.80 -3.90
N THR A 149 12.15 5.19 -5.08
CA THR A 149 11.72 5.79 -6.35
C THR A 149 10.38 5.21 -6.77
N ALA A 150 9.48 6.03 -7.28
CA ALA A 150 8.20 5.58 -7.81
C ALA A 150 8.03 5.98 -9.27
N ALA A 151 7.31 5.18 -10.04
CA ALA A 151 6.97 5.51 -11.42
C ALA A 151 5.55 5.08 -11.74
N GLU A 152 4.74 6.02 -12.22
CA GLU A 152 3.43 5.70 -12.76
C GLU A 152 3.58 4.97 -14.10
N VAL A 153 2.89 3.86 -14.27
CA VAL A 153 2.80 3.14 -15.54
C VAL A 153 1.47 3.39 -16.22
N LEU A 154 1.46 3.34 -17.55
CA LEU A 154 0.26 3.56 -18.36
C LEU A 154 -0.68 2.35 -18.36
N GLU A 155 -0.11 1.15 -18.27
CA GLU A 155 -0.85 -0.10 -18.31
C GLU A 155 -0.57 -0.92 -17.05
N GLU A 156 -1.63 -1.50 -16.50
CA GLU A 156 -1.57 -2.33 -15.30
C GLU A 156 -0.57 -3.49 -15.44
N ASP A 157 -0.53 -4.14 -16.61
CA ASP A 157 0.34 -5.30 -16.86
C ASP A 157 1.84 -4.93 -16.77
N PHE A 158 2.19 -3.65 -16.91
CA PHE A 158 3.56 -3.18 -16.70
C PHE A 158 4.00 -3.24 -15.23
N ILE A 159 3.08 -3.22 -14.27
CA ILE A 159 3.43 -3.45 -12.86
C ILE A 159 4.04 -4.84 -12.73
N ASP A 160 3.36 -5.86 -13.23
CA ASP A 160 3.81 -7.25 -13.07
C ASP A 160 5.13 -7.47 -13.86
N TYR A 161 5.27 -6.85 -15.03
CA TYR A 161 6.51 -6.87 -15.82
C TYR A 161 7.70 -6.21 -15.12
N LEU A 162 7.55 -4.96 -14.66
CA LEU A 162 8.61 -4.22 -13.96
C LEU A 162 8.94 -4.83 -12.60
N SER A 163 7.97 -5.48 -11.96
CA SER A 163 8.18 -6.18 -10.70
C SER A 163 8.94 -7.49 -10.90
N ALA A 164 8.72 -8.20 -12.00
CA ALA A 164 9.54 -9.35 -12.36
C ALA A 164 11.00 -8.95 -12.67
N LEU A 165 11.20 -7.81 -13.33
CA LEU A 165 12.53 -7.24 -13.59
C LEU A 165 13.23 -6.74 -12.32
N SER A 166 12.51 -6.03 -11.45
CA SER A 166 13.10 -5.47 -10.22
C SER A 166 13.23 -6.49 -9.08
N GLY A 167 12.38 -7.52 -9.05
CA GLY A 167 12.46 -8.65 -8.12
C GLY A 167 13.58 -9.65 -8.46
N THR A 168 14.13 -9.59 -9.68
CA THR A 168 15.31 -10.37 -10.09
C THR A 168 16.65 -9.66 -9.84
N GLY A 169 16.70 -8.48 -9.21
CA GLY A 169 17.96 -7.90 -8.72
C GLY A 169 18.31 -8.45 -7.34
N PRO A 170 19.30 -9.38 -7.21
CA PRO A 170 20.68 -9.19 -7.66
C PRO A 170 21.18 -10.14 -8.78
N ALA A 171 20.29 -10.73 -9.58
CA ALA A 171 20.65 -11.71 -10.62
C ALA A 171 20.95 -11.12 -12.01
N PHE A 172 20.98 -9.80 -12.19
CA PHE A 172 21.56 -9.20 -13.39
C PHE A 172 23.03 -8.84 -13.13
N PRO A 173 24.01 -9.58 -13.71
CA PRO A 173 25.39 -9.13 -13.71
C PRO A 173 25.46 -7.81 -14.47
N ALA A 174 26.21 -6.89 -13.88
CA ALA A 174 26.62 -5.64 -14.48
C ALA A 174 27.05 -5.83 -15.95
N CYS A 175 26.56 -4.95 -16.82
CA CYS A 175 27.32 -4.59 -18.01
C CYS A 175 28.50 -3.71 -17.62
#